data_AF-A0A955MJ75-F1
#
_entry.id   AF-A0A955MJ75-F1
#
_cell.length_a   1.000
_cell.length_b   1.000
_cell.length_c   1.000
_cell.angle_alpha   90.00
_cell.angle_beta   90.00
_cell.angle_gamma   90.00
#
_symmetry.space_group_name_H-M   'P 1'
#
loop_
_entity.id
_entity.type
_entity.pdbx_description
1 polymer ?
#
loop_
_entity_poly.entity_id
_entity_poly.type
_entity_poly.pdbx_seq_one_letter_code
_entity_poly.pdbx_strand_id
1 'polypeptide(L)'
;MLRKSRFSVIIFSIVLFFCFCQTSYAATPIYLNKRKVLKKGLAKEKIFRYFPQKIIRTLTHHDSQEQITIDYRDANADVQLITLIFEDNVLTDWIINDRELIIQSYLEEFAGPDFKAYPNIYNAIVGALKKLPWDVFLKVTDRAHPVIFTEYHTSGMSRIANSSEYLNEEGSPPAFTKGIYILKLSSELEAAAEQLAVEGIILHELAHRALDHLQQEEYTRELEREANHVIMDWGYKEEFEKAKKYFGSQ
;
A
#
# COMPACT_ATOMS: atom_id res chain seq x y z
N MET A 1 29.26 -23.75 60.37
CA MET A 1 29.73 -25.09 60.00
C MET A 1 29.54 -25.23 58.49
N LEU A 2 30.64 -25.13 57.75
CA LEU A 2 30.71 -25.17 56.29
C LEU A 2 30.67 -26.61 55.79
N ARG A 3 29.86 -26.93 54.78
CA ARG A 3 30.21 -28.00 53.82
C ARG A 3 29.81 -27.60 52.39
N LYS A 4 30.86 -27.57 51.57
CA LYS A 4 30.89 -27.47 50.11
C LYS A 4 30.48 -28.82 49.48
N SER A 5 29.80 -28.77 48.35
CA SER A 5 29.80 -29.77 47.27
C SER A 5 29.31 -29.02 46.02
N ARG A 6 30.14 -28.56 45.08
CA ARG A 6 30.98 -29.25 44.08
C ARG A 6 30.24 -30.36 43.31
N PHE A 7 29.52 -29.94 42.27
CA PHE A 7 29.48 -30.69 41.01
C PHE A 7 29.85 -29.75 39.86
N SER A 8 30.77 -30.26 39.05
CA SER A 8 31.44 -29.62 37.92
C SER A 8 31.09 -30.42 36.67
N VAL A 9 30.78 -29.71 35.56
CA VAL A 9 31.17 -30.02 34.16
C VAL A 9 30.34 -31.16 33.54
N ILE A 10 29.68 -31.07 32.37
CA ILE A 10 30.13 -30.90 30.96
C ILE A 10 28.86 -30.60 30.11
N ILE A 11 28.70 -29.40 29.50
CA ILE A 11 28.80 -29.07 28.05
C ILE A 11 28.13 -30.08 27.10
N PHE A 12 27.05 -29.71 26.38
CA PHE A 12 26.90 -30.00 24.94
C PHE A 12 25.77 -29.16 24.31
N SER A 13 26.20 -28.10 23.61
CA SER A 13 25.73 -27.62 22.31
C SER A 13 24.26 -27.75 21.92
N ILE A 14 23.47 -26.67 22.12
CA ILE A 14 22.55 -26.17 21.09
C ILE A 14 22.62 -24.63 21.12
N VAL A 15 23.72 -24.09 20.59
CA VAL A 15 23.71 -22.72 20.05
C VAL A 15 23.04 -22.86 18.69
N LEU A 16 21.73 -22.58 18.66
CA LEU A 16 20.98 -22.40 17.43
C LEU A 16 21.52 -21.13 16.78
N PHE A 17 22.56 -21.35 15.97
CA PHE A 17 23.18 -20.40 15.08
C PHE A 17 22.13 -20.06 14.02
N PHE A 18 21.21 -19.13 14.34
CA PHE A 18 20.51 -18.39 13.31
C PHE A 18 21.56 -17.52 12.63
N CYS A 19 22.24 -18.13 11.65
CA CYS A 19 22.77 -17.41 10.50
C CYS A 19 21.58 -16.67 9.89
N PHE A 20 21.36 -15.44 10.33
CA PHE A 20 20.71 -14.44 9.51
C PHE A 20 21.52 -14.40 8.22
N CYS A 21 20.97 -15.00 7.18
CA CYS A 21 21.36 -14.77 5.81
C CYS A 21 21.06 -13.29 5.53
N GLN A 22 21.97 -12.40 5.95
CA GLN A 22 22.15 -11.12 5.28
C GLN A 22 22.71 -11.48 3.91
N THR A 23 21.83 -11.87 2.99
CA THR A 23 22.10 -11.71 1.57
C THR A 23 22.21 -10.20 1.36
N SER A 24 23.42 -9.68 1.52
CA SER A 24 23.82 -8.42 0.94
C SER A 24 23.70 -8.60 -0.57
N TYR A 25 22.49 -8.41 -1.09
CA TYR A 25 22.29 -8.17 -2.51
C TYR A 25 23.13 -6.94 -2.80
N ALA A 26 24.30 -7.14 -3.40
CA ALA A 26 25.06 -6.05 -3.98
C ALA A 26 24.08 -5.35 -4.93
N ALA A 27 23.60 -4.17 -4.54
CA ALA A 27 22.52 -3.48 -5.21
C ALA A 27 22.89 -3.36 -6.68
N THR A 28 22.19 -4.14 -7.52
CA THR A 28 22.49 -4.20 -8.94
C THR A 28 22.22 -2.79 -9.48
N PRO A 29 23.18 -2.16 -10.16
CA PRO A 29 22.98 -0.81 -10.63
C PRO A 29 21.77 -0.73 -11.56
N ILE A 30 20.89 0.23 -11.31
CA ILE A 30 19.75 0.50 -12.17
C ILE A 30 20.24 1.37 -13.34
N TYR A 31 19.97 0.91 -14.56
CA TYR A 31 20.40 1.54 -15.79
C TYR A 31 19.22 2.18 -16.51
N LEU A 32 19.18 3.52 -16.57
CA LEU A 32 18.34 4.20 -17.55
C LEU A 32 19.16 4.42 -18.83
N ASN A 33 18.66 3.94 -19.96
CA ASN A 33 19.28 4.16 -21.27
C ASN A 33 20.78 3.78 -21.32
N LYS A 34 21.14 2.61 -20.78
CA LYS A 34 22.52 2.07 -20.73
C LYS A 34 23.51 2.89 -19.88
N ARG A 35 23.06 3.91 -19.14
CA ARG A 35 23.87 4.65 -18.15
C ARG A 35 23.50 4.20 -16.75
N LYS A 36 24.51 3.95 -15.90
CA LYS A 36 24.32 3.63 -14.48
C LYS A 36 23.82 4.90 -13.78
N VAL A 37 22.53 4.96 -13.45
CA VAL A 37 21.89 6.18 -12.94
C VAL A 37 21.83 6.22 -11.43
N LEU A 38 21.60 5.08 -10.77
CA LEU A 38 21.50 5.03 -9.31
C LEU A 38 22.79 4.47 -8.70
N LYS A 39 23.40 5.30 -7.83
CA LYS A 39 24.58 4.98 -7.03
C LYS A 39 24.45 5.72 -5.70
N LYS A 40 24.76 5.04 -4.59
CA LYS A 40 24.81 5.68 -3.26
C LYS A 40 25.76 6.88 -3.30
N GLY A 41 25.44 7.94 -2.56
CA GLY A 41 26.20 9.19 -2.53
C GLY A 41 25.83 10.20 -3.63
N LEU A 42 24.85 9.91 -4.49
CA LEU A 42 24.36 10.90 -5.45
C LEU A 42 23.46 11.93 -4.77
N ALA A 43 23.70 13.21 -5.07
CA ALA A 43 22.83 14.30 -4.63
C ALA A 43 21.43 14.18 -5.25
N LYS A 44 20.40 14.50 -4.46
CA LYS A 44 18.99 14.45 -4.81
C LYS A 44 18.67 15.26 -6.07
N GLU A 45 19.25 16.44 -6.23
CA GLU A 45 19.05 17.30 -7.40
C GLU A 45 19.55 16.64 -8.68
N LYS A 46 20.62 15.84 -8.58
CA LYS A 46 21.16 15.12 -9.73
C LYS A 46 20.26 13.96 -10.12
N ILE A 47 19.65 13.28 -9.15
CA ILE A 47 18.69 12.19 -9.39
C ILE A 47 17.42 12.73 -10.06
N PHE A 48 16.89 13.86 -9.60
CA PHE A 48 15.71 14.47 -10.21
C PHE A 48 15.91 15.06 -11.60
N ARG A 49 17.16 15.22 -12.07
CA ARG A 49 17.42 15.47 -13.49
C ARG A 49 17.16 14.24 -14.37
N TYR A 50 17.29 13.04 -13.81
CA TYR A 50 17.00 11.79 -14.49
C TYR A 50 15.55 11.34 -14.32
N PHE A 51 14.95 11.68 -13.17
CA PHE A 51 13.58 11.33 -12.82
C PHE A 51 12.75 12.62 -12.63
N PRO A 52 11.99 13.08 -13.64
CA PRO A 52 11.22 14.31 -13.51
C PRO A 52 10.14 14.19 -12.41
N GLN A 53 9.77 15.29 -11.77
CA GLN A 53 8.79 15.26 -10.67
C GLN A 53 7.44 14.65 -11.04
N LYS A 54 7.09 14.63 -12.33
CA LYS A 54 5.86 14.03 -12.87
C LYS A 54 5.77 12.51 -12.69
N ILE A 55 6.85 11.83 -12.32
CA ILE A 55 6.87 10.37 -12.09
C ILE A 55 7.02 9.99 -10.60
N ILE A 56 7.00 10.98 -9.70
CA ILE A 56 7.02 10.75 -8.26
C ILE A 56 5.61 10.36 -7.81
N ARG A 57 5.51 9.21 -7.13
CA ARG A 57 4.28 8.67 -6.57
C ARG A 57 4.08 9.03 -5.11
N THR A 58 5.13 9.02 -4.32
CA THR A 58 5.05 9.19 -2.86
C THR A 58 6.28 9.94 -2.38
N LEU A 59 6.09 10.80 -1.39
CA LEU A 59 7.13 11.59 -0.76
C LEU A 59 6.87 11.64 0.74
N THR A 60 7.66 10.90 1.51
CA THR A 60 7.59 10.92 2.98
C THR A 60 8.86 11.47 3.60
N HIS A 61 8.71 12.11 4.75
CA HIS A 61 9.80 12.65 5.55
C HIS A 61 9.69 12.08 6.96
N HIS A 62 10.72 11.33 7.37
CA HIS A 62 10.88 10.82 8.73
C HIS A 62 12.21 11.31 9.29
N ASP A 63 12.16 12.21 10.27
CA ASP A 63 13.35 12.80 10.90
C ASP A 63 14.32 13.43 9.86
N SER A 64 15.50 12.84 9.68
CA SER A 64 16.52 13.25 8.70
C SER A 64 16.43 12.48 7.37
N GLN A 65 15.53 11.51 7.27
CA GLN A 65 15.39 10.61 6.13
C GLN A 65 14.18 11.01 5.28
N GLU A 66 14.40 11.10 3.97
CA GLU A 66 13.35 11.33 2.99
C GLU A 66 13.24 10.12 2.08
N GLN A 67 12.00 9.68 1.81
CA GLN A 67 11.73 8.57 0.92
C GLN A 67 10.87 9.02 -0.25
N ILE A 68 11.28 8.61 -1.45
CA ILE A 68 10.65 9.03 -2.70
C ILE A 68 10.41 7.81 -3.56
N THR A 69 9.15 7.49 -3.82
CA THR A 69 8.78 6.39 -4.72
C THR A 69 8.53 6.94 -6.12
N ILE A 70 9.12 6.31 -7.12
CA ILE A 70 9.03 6.72 -8.53
C ILE A 70 8.64 5.57 -9.45
N ASP A 71 7.90 5.89 -10.52
CA ASP A 71 7.69 4.97 -11.64
C ASP A 71 8.99 4.79 -12.43
N TYR A 72 9.43 3.54 -12.55
CA TYR A 72 10.56 3.12 -13.36
C TYR A 72 10.10 2.11 -14.41
N ARG A 73 10.45 2.34 -15.67
CA ARG A 73 10.24 1.37 -16.74
C ARG A 73 11.56 0.75 -17.09
N ASP A 74 11.68 -0.56 -16.90
CA ASP A 74 12.84 -1.29 -17.38
C ASP A 74 12.80 -1.39 -18.92
N ALA A 75 13.92 -1.73 -19.55
CA ALA A 75 14.03 -1.96 -20.98
C ALA A 75 13.06 -3.05 -21.50
N ASN A 76 12.57 -3.91 -20.59
CA ASN A 76 11.57 -4.95 -20.85
C ASN A 76 10.11 -4.48 -20.75
N ALA A 77 9.87 -3.15 -20.66
CA ALA A 77 8.57 -2.47 -20.66
C ALA A 77 7.68 -2.62 -19.41
N ASP A 78 8.00 -3.51 -18.47
CA ASP A 78 7.27 -3.60 -17.19
C ASP A 78 7.50 -2.36 -16.31
N VAL A 79 6.42 -1.85 -15.73
CA VAL A 79 6.46 -0.74 -14.76
C VAL A 79 6.84 -1.31 -13.38
N GLN A 80 7.96 -0.85 -12.87
CA GLN A 80 8.45 -1.11 -11.52
C GLN A 80 8.36 0.19 -10.70
N LEU A 81 8.27 0.05 -9.39
CA LEU A 81 8.42 1.16 -8.46
C LEU A 81 9.79 1.10 -7.83
N ILE A 82 10.49 2.23 -7.81
CA ILE A 82 11.73 2.38 -7.05
C ILE A 82 11.46 3.33 -5.92
N THR A 83 11.68 2.89 -4.69
CA THR A 83 11.74 3.76 -3.52
C THR A 83 13.19 4.16 -3.30
N LEU A 84 13.44 5.46 -3.39
CA LEU A 84 14.73 6.11 -3.20
C LEU A 84 14.78 6.66 -1.78
N ILE A 85 15.86 6.36 -1.06
CA ILE A 85 16.05 6.77 0.33
C ILE A 85 17.18 7.80 0.40
N PHE A 86 16.88 8.96 0.96
CA PHE A 86 17.80 10.08 1.10
C PHE A 86 18.05 10.43 2.56
N GLU A 87 19.28 10.80 2.88
CA GLU A 87 19.66 11.46 4.14
C GLU A 87 20.49 12.70 3.76
N ASP A 88 20.18 13.85 4.35
CA ASP A 88 20.87 15.13 4.06
C ASP A 88 20.97 15.45 2.55
N ASN A 89 19.90 15.17 1.79
CA ASN A 89 19.81 15.31 0.32
C ASN A 89 20.76 14.40 -0.49
N VAL A 90 21.26 13.32 0.12
CA VAL A 90 22.14 12.34 -0.52
C VAL A 90 21.47 10.97 -0.54
N LEU A 91 21.47 10.30 -1.70
CA LEU A 91 20.91 8.95 -1.84
C LEU A 91 21.73 7.94 -1.04
N THR A 92 21.13 7.36 0.00
CA THR A 92 21.76 6.36 0.87
C THR A 92 21.33 4.94 0.50
N ASP A 93 20.12 4.75 0.00
CA ASP A 93 19.65 3.46 -0.50
C ASP A 93 18.55 3.55 -1.55
N TRP A 94 18.25 2.42 -2.19
CA TRP A 94 17.06 2.27 -3.03
C TRP A 94 16.56 0.83 -3.05
N ILE A 95 15.25 0.68 -3.18
CA ILE A 95 14.57 -0.62 -3.19
C ILE A 95 13.59 -0.66 -4.36
N ILE A 96 13.53 -1.79 -5.07
CA ILE A 96 12.65 -1.99 -6.21
C ILE A 96 11.47 -2.86 -5.78
N ASN A 97 10.25 -2.43 -6.10
CA ASN A 97 8.99 -3.16 -5.88
C ASN A 97 8.78 -3.62 -4.43
N ASP A 98 9.23 -2.83 -3.46
CA ASP A 98 8.92 -3.09 -2.05
C ASP A 98 7.49 -2.67 -1.75
N ARG A 99 6.58 -3.62 -1.99
CA ARG A 99 5.14 -3.41 -1.82
C ARG A 99 4.78 -2.98 -0.39
N GLU A 100 5.48 -3.48 0.62
CA GLU A 100 5.16 -3.13 2.02
C GLU A 100 5.53 -1.67 2.31
N LEU A 101 6.73 -1.27 1.90
CA LEU A 101 7.18 0.11 2.05
C LEU A 101 6.29 1.09 1.28
N ILE A 102 5.90 0.75 0.05
CA ILE A 102 5.02 1.58 -0.77
C ILE A 102 3.64 1.71 -0.11
N ILE A 103 3.07 0.63 0.40
CA ILE A 103 1.78 0.67 1.13
C ILE A 103 1.90 1.57 2.35
N GLN A 104 2.95 1.42 3.14
CA GLN A 104 3.17 2.23 4.33
C GLN A 104 3.21 3.72 3.96
N SER A 105 4.09 4.11 3.03
CA SER A 105 4.22 5.51 2.63
C SER A 105 2.93 6.06 2.00
N TYR A 106 2.20 5.23 1.25
CA TYR A 106 0.92 5.62 0.67
C TYR A 106 -0.15 5.89 1.74
N LEU A 107 -0.28 5.00 2.73
CA LEU A 107 -1.28 5.14 3.80
C LEU A 107 -0.95 6.29 4.76
N GLU A 108 0.32 6.64 4.95
CA GLU A 108 0.71 7.84 5.68
C GLU A 108 0.19 9.14 5.03
N GLU A 109 0.07 9.16 3.70
CA GLU A 109 -0.43 10.30 2.95
C GLU A 109 -1.96 10.29 2.76
N PHE A 110 -2.55 9.11 2.54
CA PHE A 110 -3.93 8.97 2.04
C PHE A 110 -4.89 8.21 2.95
N ALA A 111 -4.47 7.83 4.16
CA ALA A 111 -5.38 7.32 5.19
C ALA A 111 -5.72 8.42 6.21
N GLY A 112 -6.99 8.50 6.61
CA GLY A 112 -7.43 9.38 7.68
C GLY A 112 -6.67 9.14 8.99
N PRO A 113 -6.41 10.18 9.79
CA PRO A 113 -5.61 10.07 11.02
C PRO A 113 -6.25 9.14 12.06
N ASP A 114 -7.57 8.99 12.00
CA ASP A 114 -8.37 8.23 12.95
C ASP A 114 -8.20 6.71 12.83
N PHE A 115 -7.65 6.20 11.71
CA PHE A 115 -7.38 4.75 11.58
C PHE A 115 -6.39 4.21 12.60
N LYS A 116 -5.64 5.07 13.31
CA LYS A 116 -4.85 4.65 14.49
C LYS A 116 -5.72 4.12 15.63
N ALA A 117 -6.97 4.57 15.72
CA ALA A 117 -7.96 4.06 16.67
C ALA A 117 -8.68 2.79 16.17
N TYR A 118 -8.51 2.43 14.89
CA TYR A 118 -9.19 1.32 14.23
C TYR A 118 -8.18 0.33 13.60
N PRO A 119 -7.39 -0.38 14.42
CA PRO A 119 -6.34 -1.27 13.93
C PRO A 119 -6.86 -2.42 13.06
N ASN A 120 -8.06 -2.95 13.32
CA ASN A 120 -8.64 -4.01 12.48
C ASN A 120 -8.92 -3.48 11.07
N ILE A 121 -9.52 -2.28 10.96
CA ILE A 121 -9.77 -1.65 9.66
C ILE A 121 -8.44 -1.32 8.96
N TYR A 122 -7.47 -0.73 9.67
CA TYR A 122 -6.16 -0.39 9.11
C TYR A 122 -5.44 -1.63 8.57
N ASN A 123 -5.41 -2.72 9.35
CA ASN A 123 -4.80 -3.98 8.93
C ASN A 123 -5.53 -4.60 7.74
N ALA A 124 -6.86 -4.45 7.66
CA ALA A 124 -7.63 -4.89 6.51
C ALA A 124 -7.30 -4.07 5.24
N ILE A 125 -7.10 -2.75 5.35
CA ILE A 125 -6.63 -1.92 4.22
C ILE A 125 -5.26 -2.40 3.74
N VAL A 126 -4.31 -2.60 4.66
CA VAL A 126 -2.98 -3.13 4.33
C VAL A 126 -3.08 -4.50 3.68
N GLY A 127 -3.91 -5.40 4.22
CA GLY A 127 -4.15 -6.74 3.68
C GLY A 127 -4.70 -6.71 2.26
N ALA A 128 -5.72 -5.88 2.01
CA ALA A 128 -6.32 -5.69 0.70
C ALA A 128 -5.29 -5.15 -0.33
N LEU A 129 -4.53 -4.11 0.03
CA LEU A 129 -3.50 -3.54 -0.86
C LEU A 129 -2.37 -4.52 -1.16
N LYS A 130 -1.95 -5.34 -0.17
CA LYS A 130 -0.92 -6.38 -0.38
C LYS A 130 -1.35 -7.43 -1.40
N LYS A 131 -2.65 -7.68 -1.47
CA LYS A 131 -3.30 -8.70 -2.29
C LYS A 131 -3.51 -8.24 -3.74
N LEU A 132 -3.78 -6.96 -4.01
CA LEU A 132 -4.07 -6.51 -5.37
C LEU A 132 -3.04 -7.00 -6.44
N PRO A 133 -3.49 -7.37 -7.65
CA PRO A 133 -2.61 -7.52 -8.80
C PRO A 133 -1.75 -6.27 -8.99
N TRP A 134 -0.54 -6.41 -9.55
CA TRP A 134 0.43 -5.31 -9.56
C TRP A 134 -0.06 -4.08 -10.33
N ASP A 135 -0.66 -4.27 -11.50
CA ASP A 135 -1.28 -3.22 -12.31
C ASP A 135 -2.42 -2.50 -11.58
N VAL A 136 -3.28 -3.25 -10.89
CA VAL A 136 -4.38 -2.70 -10.08
C VAL A 136 -3.82 -1.92 -8.88
N PHE A 137 -2.82 -2.48 -8.19
CA PHE A 137 -2.12 -1.81 -7.10
C PHE A 137 -1.54 -0.47 -7.57
N LEU A 138 -0.87 -0.45 -8.73
CA LEU A 138 -0.35 0.78 -9.31
C LEU A 138 -1.46 1.78 -9.68
N LYS A 139 -2.64 1.32 -10.12
CA LYS A 139 -3.77 2.20 -10.42
C LYS A 139 -4.38 2.81 -9.15
N VAL A 140 -4.58 1.99 -8.12
CA VAL A 140 -5.16 2.40 -6.82
C VAL A 140 -4.24 3.36 -6.07
N THR A 141 -2.91 3.17 -6.18
CA THR A 141 -1.91 4.00 -5.51
C THR A 141 -1.37 5.16 -6.37
N ASP A 142 -2.05 5.50 -7.47
CA ASP A 142 -1.67 6.65 -8.31
C ASP A 142 -1.97 7.96 -7.57
N ARG A 143 -0.96 8.71 -7.16
CA ARG A 143 -1.11 10.02 -6.49
C ARG A 143 -1.74 11.09 -7.37
N ALA A 144 -1.73 10.94 -8.69
CA ALA A 144 -2.49 11.83 -9.56
C ALA A 144 -4.00 11.58 -9.46
N HIS A 145 -4.41 10.39 -9.00
CA HIS A 145 -5.79 9.97 -8.78
C HIS A 145 -5.95 9.04 -7.56
N PRO A 146 -5.65 9.52 -6.34
CA PRO A 146 -5.49 8.65 -5.19
C PRO A 146 -6.83 8.12 -4.68
N VAL A 147 -6.78 6.91 -4.09
CA VAL A 147 -7.81 6.42 -3.17
C VAL A 147 -7.51 6.91 -1.75
N ILE A 148 -8.34 7.80 -1.24
CA ILE A 148 -8.31 8.30 0.14
C ILE A 148 -9.20 7.41 0.99
N PHE A 149 -8.61 6.78 2.00
CA PHE A 149 -9.36 6.04 3.01
C PHE A 149 -9.80 7.02 4.10
N THR A 150 -11.09 7.03 4.42
CA THR A 150 -11.63 7.89 5.47
C THR A 150 -12.62 7.13 6.34
N GLU A 151 -12.63 7.44 7.62
CA GLU A 151 -13.68 6.97 8.52
C GLU A 151 -15.00 7.65 8.18
N TYR A 152 -16.09 6.90 8.32
CA TYR A 152 -17.43 7.42 8.17
C TYR A 152 -18.32 6.98 9.34
N HIS A 153 -18.87 7.94 10.06
CA HIS A 153 -19.88 7.66 11.09
C HIS A 153 -21.28 7.79 10.49
N THR A 154 -21.97 6.67 10.32
CA THR A 154 -23.40 6.67 10.00
C THR A 154 -24.22 6.75 11.28
N SER A 155 -24.87 7.89 11.53
CA SER A 155 -26.01 7.91 12.46
C SER A 155 -27.26 7.41 11.72
N GLY A 156 -27.63 6.14 11.93
CA GLY A 156 -28.95 5.62 11.54
C GLY A 156 -29.13 5.10 10.10
N MET A 157 -28.06 4.83 9.34
CA MET A 157 -28.15 4.08 8.08
C MET A 157 -27.07 3.00 7.97
N SER A 158 -27.49 1.80 7.57
CA SER A 158 -26.74 0.53 7.53
C SER A 158 -25.64 0.42 6.46
N ARG A 159 -24.98 1.51 6.06
CA ARG A 159 -23.91 1.44 5.05
C ARG A 159 -22.57 1.26 5.74
N ILE A 160 -22.06 0.04 5.67
CA ILE A 160 -20.82 -0.39 6.30
C ILE A 160 -19.59 0.16 5.55
N ALA A 161 -19.70 0.32 4.23
CA ALA A 161 -18.74 1.06 3.42
C ALA A 161 -19.46 1.69 2.23
N ASN A 162 -18.87 2.74 1.68
CA ASN A 162 -19.22 3.25 0.35
C ASN A 162 -18.06 4.04 -0.25
N SER A 163 -18.15 4.28 -1.54
CA SER A 163 -17.18 5.09 -2.27
C SER A 163 -17.83 6.31 -2.92
N SER A 164 -17.02 7.33 -3.17
CA SER A 164 -17.39 8.52 -3.96
C SER A 164 -16.18 9.02 -4.71
N GLU A 165 -16.35 9.49 -5.93
CA GLU A 165 -15.27 9.99 -6.78
C GLU A 165 -15.50 11.46 -7.14
N TYR A 166 -14.43 12.25 -7.12
CA TYR A 166 -14.43 13.66 -7.51
C TYR A 166 -13.39 13.83 -8.61
N LEU A 167 -13.83 14.18 -9.82
CA LEU A 167 -12.94 14.43 -10.93
C LEU A 167 -12.55 15.91 -10.98
N ASN A 168 -11.30 16.19 -11.37
CA ASN A 168 -10.85 17.57 -11.55
C ASN A 168 -11.38 18.16 -12.85
N GLU A 169 -11.98 19.34 -12.77
CA GLU A 169 -12.33 20.16 -13.93
C GLU A 169 -11.11 20.91 -14.49
N GLU A 170 -11.18 21.32 -15.75
CA GLU A 170 -10.17 22.17 -16.39
C GLU A 170 -9.95 23.46 -15.58
N GLY A 171 -8.73 23.67 -15.07
CA GLY A 171 -8.38 24.81 -14.20
C GLY A 171 -8.31 24.49 -12.70
N SER A 172 -8.64 23.26 -12.28
CA SER A 172 -8.51 22.82 -10.89
C SER A 172 -7.05 22.83 -10.40
N PRO A 173 -6.78 23.11 -9.11
CA PRO A 173 -5.42 23.12 -8.57
C PRO A 173 -4.68 21.79 -8.79
N PRO A 174 -3.34 21.81 -8.95
CA PRO A 174 -2.57 20.66 -9.44
C PRO A 174 -2.42 19.51 -8.43
N ALA A 175 -2.98 19.62 -7.22
CA ALA A 175 -2.72 18.66 -6.14
C ALA A 175 -3.15 17.22 -6.50
N PHE A 176 -4.22 17.07 -7.28
CA PHE A 176 -4.76 15.77 -7.72
C PHE A 176 -5.19 15.83 -9.18
N THR A 177 -4.22 15.94 -10.10
CA THR A 177 -4.45 16.28 -11.52
C THR A 177 -5.57 15.51 -12.25
N LYS A 178 -5.98 14.33 -11.76
CA LYS A 178 -7.04 13.50 -12.34
C LYS A 178 -8.28 13.32 -11.43
N GLY A 179 -8.29 13.91 -10.23
CA GLY A 179 -9.36 13.75 -9.24
C GLY A 179 -8.94 12.94 -8.01
N ILE A 180 -9.90 12.65 -7.13
CA ILE A 180 -9.74 11.82 -5.93
C ILE A 180 -10.88 10.81 -5.82
N TYR A 181 -10.56 9.61 -5.37
CA TYR A 181 -11.53 8.59 -4.99
C TYR A 181 -11.54 8.48 -3.47
N ILE A 182 -12.71 8.57 -2.83
CA ILE A 182 -12.84 8.49 -1.38
C ILE A 182 -13.54 7.18 -1.04
N LEU A 183 -12.86 6.33 -0.29
CA LEU A 183 -13.38 5.09 0.26
C LEU A 183 -13.71 5.33 1.74
N LYS A 184 -15.01 5.37 2.05
CA LYS A 184 -15.58 5.66 3.36
C LYS A 184 -15.86 4.35 4.07
N LEU A 185 -15.23 4.14 5.23
CA LEU A 185 -15.33 2.92 6.02
C LEU A 185 -16.02 3.22 7.34
N SER A 186 -17.08 2.47 7.65
CA SER A 186 -17.77 2.59 8.93
C SER A 186 -16.88 2.14 10.07
N SER A 187 -16.87 2.89 11.17
CA SER A 187 -16.17 2.48 12.40
C SER A 187 -16.71 1.19 13.00
N GLU A 188 -17.94 0.79 12.64
CA GLU A 188 -18.53 -0.49 13.04
C GLU A 188 -17.77 -1.70 12.49
N LEU A 189 -17.03 -1.53 11.38
CA LEU A 189 -16.15 -2.56 10.83
C LEU A 189 -15.06 -2.98 11.80
N GLU A 190 -14.65 -2.10 12.72
CA GLU A 190 -13.61 -2.42 13.70
C GLU A 190 -14.03 -3.59 14.60
N ALA A 191 -15.33 -3.67 14.93
CA ALA A 191 -15.89 -4.71 15.78
C ALA A 191 -16.11 -6.06 15.06
N ALA A 192 -15.80 -6.14 13.75
CA ALA A 192 -15.94 -7.37 12.99
C ALA A 192 -15.00 -8.46 13.53
N ALA A 193 -15.57 -9.63 13.87
CA ALA A 193 -14.80 -10.75 14.40
C ALA A 193 -13.77 -11.34 13.42
N GLU A 194 -13.99 -11.17 12.11
CA GLU A 194 -13.10 -11.65 11.07
C GLU A 194 -12.56 -10.50 10.22
N GLN A 195 -11.27 -10.18 10.35
CA GLN A 195 -10.58 -9.17 9.53
C GLN A 195 -10.75 -9.43 8.03
N LEU A 196 -10.74 -10.71 7.61
CA LEU A 196 -10.93 -11.10 6.21
C LEU A 196 -12.29 -10.66 5.63
N ALA A 197 -13.33 -10.50 6.46
CA ALA A 197 -14.60 -9.96 6.00
C ALA A 197 -14.49 -8.45 5.70
N VAL A 198 -13.74 -7.71 6.52
CA VAL A 198 -13.45 -6.29 6.30
C VAL A 198 -12.58 -6.11 5.05
N GLU A 199 -11.57 -6.98 4.87
CA GLU A 199 -10.75 -7.01 3.66
C GLU A 199 -11.61 -7.23 2.40
N GLY A 200 -12.59 -8.13 2.45
CA GLY A 200 -13.50 -8.38 1.33
C GLY A 200 -14.31 -7.15 0.93
N ILE A 201 -14.79 -6.36 1.90
CA ILE A 201 -15.46 -5.09 1.63
C ILE A 201 -14.50 -4.10 0.96
N ILE A 202 -13.29 -3.94 1.49
CA ILE A 202 -12.31 -3.01 0.94
C ILE A 202 -11.93 -3.42 -0.48
N LEU A 203 -11.68 -4.72 -0.73
CA LEU A 203 -11.39 -5.25 -2.05
C LEU A 203 -12.52 -4.99 -3.05
N HIS A 204 -13.78 -5.08 -2.61
CA HIS A 204 -14.95 -4.75 -3.41
C HIS A 204 -14.96 -3.28 -3.85
N GLU A 205 -14.80 -2.37 -2.89
CA GLU A 205 -14.74 -0.94 -3.19
C GLU A 205 -13.53 -0.57 -4.06
N LEU A 206 -12.40 -1.28 -3.91
CA LEU A 206 -11.23 -1.11 -4.77
C LEU A 206 -11.45 -1.70 -6.18
N ALA A 207 -12.29 -2.71 -6.35
CA ALA A 207 -12.69 -3.22 -7.66
C ALA A 207 -13.52 -2.18 -8.43
N HIS A 208 -14.45 -1.49 -7.76
CA HIS A 208 -15.16 -0.34 -8.36
C HIS A 208 -14.20 0.74 -8.84
N ARG A 209 -13.17 1.05 -8.05
CA ARG A 209 -12.10 1.97 -8.46
C ARG A 209 -11.32 1.45 -9.66
N ALA A 210 -10.96 0.17 -9.67
CA ALA A 210 -10.17 -0.43 -10.74
C ALA A 210 -10.92 -0.42 -12.08
N LEU A 211 -12.25 -0.51 -12.04
CA LEU A 211 -13.14 -0.50 -13.20
C LEU A 211 -13.68 0.89 -13.56
N ASP A 212 -13.28 1.93 -12.81
CA ASP A 212 -13.77 3.32 -12.97
C ASP A 212 -15.30 3.43 -12.94
N HIS A 213 -15.98 2.59 -12.14
CA HIS A 213 -17.44 2.50 -12.09
C HIS A 213 -18.12 3.81 -11.65
N LEU A 214 -17.49 4.60 -10.78
CA LEU A 214 -18.07 5.85 -10.28
C LEU A 214 -17.91 7.03 -11.27
N GLN A 215 -17.16 6.85 -12.37
CA GLN A 215 -17.12 7.81 -13.47
C GLN A 215 -18.25 7.59 -14.48
N GLN A 216 -19.04 6.53 -14.32
CA GLN A 216 -20.15 6.22 -15.21
C GLN A 216 -21.43 6.95 -14.77
N GLU A 217 -22.26 7.34 -15.73
CA GLU A 217 -23.44 8.18 -15.47
C GLU A 217 -24.51 7.50 -14.59
N GLU A 218 -24.57 6.16 -14.59
CA GLU A 218 -25.54 5.40 -13.81
C GLU A 218 -24.91 4.23 -13.05
N TYR A 219 -25.17 4.19 -11.74
CA TYR A 219 -24.77 3.07 -10.88
C TYR A 219 -25.81 1.95 -10.97
N THR A 220 -25.45 0.84 -11.61
CA THR A 220 -26.37 -0.28 -11.87
C THR A 220 -26.01 -1.55 -11.12
N ARG A 221 -26.94 -2.51 -11.05
CA ARG A 221 -26.68 -3.84 -10.43
C ARG A 221 -25.66 -4.64 -11.23
N GLU A 222 -25.50 -4.33 -12.50
CA GLU A 222 -24.55 -4.95 -13.40
C GLU A 222 -23.12 -4.57 -12.99
N LEU A 223 -22.86 -3.31 -12.60
CA LEU A 223 -21.56 -2.87 -12.08
C LEU A 223 -21.19 -3.57 -10.76
N GLU A 224 -22.16 -3.77 -9.87
CA GLU A 224 -21.97 -4.56 -8.63
C GLU A 224 -21.57 -6.01 -8.93
N ARG A 225 -22.21 -6.64 -9.91
CA ARG A 225 -21.85 -8.01 -10.33
C ARG A 225 -20.46 -8.05 -10.95
N GLU A 226 -20.11 -7.06 -11.77
CA GLU A 226 -18.79 -6.97 -12.39
C GLU A 226 -17.67 -6.81 -11.34
N ALA A 227 -17.85 -5.93 -10.36
CA ALA A 227 -16.92 -5.79 -9.24
C ALA A 227 -16.74 -7.12 -8.49
N ASN A 228 -17.83 -7.82 -8.18
CA ASN A 228 -17.78 -9.14 -7.55
C ASN A 228 -17.01 -10.16 -8.39
N HIS A 229 -17.20 -10.17 -9.71
CA HIS A 229 -16.47 -11.06 -10.61
C HIS A 229 -14.97 -10.77 -10.60
N VAL A 230 -14.58 -9.50 -10.64
CA VAL A 230 -13.17 -9.10 -10.63
C VAL A 230 -12.45 -9.51 -9.35
N ILE A 231 -13.09 -9.39 -8.18
CA ILE A 231 -12.51 -9.85 -6.91
C ILE A 231 -12.22 -11.36 -6.95
N MET A 232 -13.11 -12.13 -7.60
CA MET A 232 -12.97 -13.58 -7.75
C MET A 232 -11.82 -13.92 -8.71
N ASP A 233 -11.68 -13.17 -9.81
CA ASP A 233 -10.56 -13.33 -10.76
C ASP A 233 -9.21 -12.98 -10.13
N TRP A 234 -9.21 -12.05 -9.17
CA TRP A 234 -8.03 -11.76 -8.36
C TRP A 234 -7.70 -12.86 -7.32
N GLY A 235 -8.58 -13.85 -7.15
CA GLY A 235 -8.38 -14.98 -6.23
C GLY A 235 -8.90 -14.77 -4.81
N TYR A 236 -9.71 -13.73 -4.55
CA TYR A 236 -10.16 -13.33 -3.20
C TYR A 236 -11.54 -13.83 -2.84
N LYS A 237 -11.83 -15.08 -3.23
CA LYS A 237 -13.12 -15.73 -2.97
C LYS A 237 -13.42 -15.87 -1.49
N GLU A 238 -12.42 -16.18 -0.66
CA GLU A 238 -12.64 -16.41 0.77
C GLU A 238 -13.09 -15.12 1.48
N GLU A 239 -12.37 -14.03 1.25
CA GLU A 239 -12.66 -12.70 1.78
C GLU A 239 -14.05 -12.24 1.36
N PHE A 240 -14.37 -12.43 0.07
CA PHE A 240 -15.67 -12.05 -0.48
C PHE A 240 -16.83 -12.83 0.17
N GLU A 241 -16.71 -14.16 0.28
CA GLU A 241 -17.74 -14.99 0.93
C GLU A 241 -17.89 -14.65 2.41
N LYS A 242 -16.80 -14.33 3.10
CA LYS A 242 -16.83 -13.84 4.50
C LYS A 242 -17.54 -12.50 4.61
N ALA A 243 -17.21 -11.54 3.75
CA ALA A 243 -17.89 -10.25 3.70
C ALA A 243 -19.39 -10.43 3.49
N LYS A 244 -19.80 -11.26 2.53
CA LYS A 244 -21.21 -11.55 2.26
C LYS A 244 -21.92 -12.19 3.44
N LYS A 245 -21.28 -13.14 4.13
CA LYS A 245 -21.84 -13.79 5.32
C LYS A 245 -22.03 -12.81 6.48
N TYR A 246 -21.07 -11.92 6.70
CA TYR A 246 -21.08 -10.99 7.84
C TYR A 246 -21.94 -9.76 7.61
N PHE A 247 -22.01 -9.27 6.37
CA PHE A 247 -22.55 -7.95 6.05
C PHE A 247 -23.65 -7.98 4.99
N GLY A 248 -23.77 -9.05 4.20
CA GLY A 248 -24.75 -9.15 3.11
C GLY A 248 -26.19 -9.45 3.54
N SER A 249 -26.45 -9.58 4.84
CA SER A 249 -27.79 -9.80 5.41
C SER A 249 -28.44 -8.55 6.00
N GLN A 250 -27.78 -7.39 5.92
CA GLN A 250 -28.26 -6.12 6.45
C GLN A 250 -28.94 -5.25 5.39
#